data_AF-A0A1V5QDE2-F1
#
_entry.id   AF-A0A1V5QDE2-F1
#
_cell.length_a   1.000
_cell.length_b   1.000
_cell.length_c   1.000
_cell.angle_alpha   90.00
_cell.angle_beta   90.00
_cell.angle_gamma   90.00
#
_symmetry.space_group_name_H-M   'P 1'
#
loop_
_entity.id
_entity.type
_entity.pdbx_description
1 polymer ?
#
loop_
_entity_poly.entity_id
_entity_poly.type
_entity_poly.pdbx_seq_one_letter_code
_entity_poly.pdbx_strand_id
1 'polypeptide(L)' 'MYRVEWTSPVNAYAYVDVRTGRQAQIMKAWLERIGGCRVSYRYIPDGRRRDTTPRWVR' A
#
# COMPACT_ATOMS: atom_id res chain seq x y z
N MET A 1 8.16 -9.02 2.14
CA MET A 1 7.23 -7.93 2.49
C MET A 1 6.26 -7.67 1.33
N TYR A 2 5.14 -6.98 1.51
CA TYR A 2 4.25 -6.54 0.41
C TYR A 2 4.07 -5.04 0.47
N ARG A 3 4.15 -4.36 -0.67
CA ARG A 3 3.76 -2.96 -0.76
C ARG A 3 2.36 -2.85 -1.31
N VAL A 4 1.51 -2.12 -0.59
CA VAL A 4 0.18 -1.72 -1.03
C VAL A 4 0.27 -0.26 -1.45
N GLU A 5 -0.11 0.05 -2.67
CA GLU A 5 -0.05 1.37 -3.28
C GLU A 5 -1.47 1.76 -3.70
N TRP A 6 -1.90 2.99 -3.43
CA TRP A 6 -3.25 3.41 -3.81
C TRP A 6 -3.31 4.87 -4.22
N THR A 7 -4.27 5.15 -5.10
CA THR A 7 -4.65 6.51 -5.51
C THR A 7 -6.05 6.81 -4.99
N SER A 8 -6.19 7.91 -4.25
CA SER A 8 -7.48 8.36 -3.73
C SER A 8 -8.33 9.05 -4.80
N PRO A 9 -9.64 9.23 -4.56
CA PRO A 9 -10.52 9.96 -5.48
C PRO A 9 -10.08 11.41 -5.75
N VAL A 10 -9.28 12.00 -4.87
CA VAL A 10 -8.72 13.35 -5.02
C VAL A 10 -7.33 13.34 -5.68
N ASN A 11 -6.98 12.26 -6.38
CA ASN A 11 -5.68 12.04 -7.03
C ASN A 11 -4.47 12.10 -6.08
N ALA A 12 -4.66 11.83 -4.79
CA ALA A 12 -3.54 11.70 -3.86
C ALA A 12 -2.99 10.26 -3.89
N TYR A 13 -1.67 10.12 -3.94
CA TYR A 13 -0.99 8.83 -3.96
C TYR A 13 -0.42 8.50 -2.57
N ALA A 14 -0.60 7.27 -2.12
CA ALA A 14 0.00 6.77 -0.88
C ALA A 14 0.40 5.30 -0.98
N TYR A 15 1.30 4.87 -0.10
CA TYR A 15 1.70 3.47 0.01
C TYR A 15 1.95 3.07 1.46
N VAL A 16 1.84 1.76 1.72
CA VAL A 16 2.30 1.15 2.96
C VAL A 16 2.92 -0.21 2.68
N ASP A 17 3.92 -0.57 3.47
CA ASP A 17 4.54 -1.89 3.42
C ASP A 17 4.00 -2.77 4.56
N VAL A 18 3.44 -3.93 4.22
CA VAL A 18 2.86 -4.91 5.13
C VAL A 18 3.64 -6.23 5.10
N ARG A 19 3.56 -7.01 6.17
CA ARG A 19 4.40 -8.21 6.32
C ARG A 19 3.89 -9.39 5.51
N THR A 20 2.57 -9.55 5.42
CA THR A 20 1.96 -10.74 4.83
C THR A 20 1.04 -10.39 3.66
N GLY A 21 0.87 -11.35 2.73
CA GLY A 21 -0.05 -11.19 1.61
C GLY A 21 -1.50 -11.03 2.06
N ARG A 22 -1.88 -11.67 3.18
CA ARG A 22 -3.21 -11.53 3.78
C ARG A 22 -3.49 -10.10 4.24
N GLN A 23 -2.51 -9.42 4.85
CA GLN A 23 -2.66 -8.01 5.22
C GLN A 23 -2.85 -7.12 3.99
N ALA A 24 -2.10 -7.38 2.90
CA ALA A 24 -2.23 -6.63 1.65
C ALA A 24 -3.63 -6.79 1.04
N GLN A 25 -4.18 -8.01 1.07
CA GLN A 25 -5.54 -8.30 0.58
C GLN A 25 -6.62 -7.59 1.42
N ILE A 26 -6.50 -7.64 2.75
CA ILE A 26 -7.45 -6.95 3.65
C ILE A 26 -7.42 -5.44 3.40
N MET A 27 -6.22 -4.86 3.30
CA MET A 27 -6.09 -3.42 3.02
C MET A 27 -6.67 -3.04 1.65
N LYS A 28 -6.43 -3.86 0.61
CA LYS A 28 -7.03 -3.65 -0.71
C LYS A 28 -8.54 -3.59 -0.61
N ALA A 29 -9.17 -4.59 0.01
CA ALA A 29 -10.61 -4.66 0.15
C ALA A 29 -11.18 -3.44 0.91
N TRP A 30 -10.50 -3.00 1.97
CA TRP A 30 -10.92 -1.84 2.76
C TRP A 30 -10.78 -0.52 1.99
N LEU A 31 -9.63 -0.29 1.34
CA LEU A 31 -9.34 0.95 0.60
C LEU A 31 -10.20 1.08 -0.67
N GLU A 32 -10.47 -0.01 -1.38
CA GLU A 32 -11.36 0.01 -2.56
C GLU A 32 -12.82 0.22 -2.15
N ARG A 33 -13.28 -0.42 -1.05
CA ARG A 33 -14.68 -0.35 -0.64
C ARG A 33 -15.06 0.91 0.13
N ILE A 34 -14.22 1.35 1.07
CA ILE A 34 -14.52 2.49 1.94
C ILE A 34 -13.86 3.76 1.41
N GLY A 35 -12.59 3.68 1.02
CA GLY A 35 -11.83 4.83 0.55
C GLY A 35 -12.11 5.25 -0.88
N GLY A 36 -12.84 4.44 -1.66
CA GLY A 36 -13.03 4.63 -3.10
C GLY A 36 -11.71 4.70 -3.88
N CYS A 37 -10.64 4.16 -3.30
CA CYS A 37 -9.29 4.27 -3.84
C CYS A 37 -9.06 3.19 -4.91
N ARG A 38 -8.23 3.49 -5.90
CA ARG A 38 -7.69 2.47 -6.81
C ARG A 38 -6.43 1.88 -6.19
N VAL A 39 -6.44 0.58 -5.90
CA VAL A 39 -5.37 -0.07 -5.12
C VAL A 39 -4.64 -1.13 -5.94
N SER A 40 -3.32 -1.16 -5.83
CA SER A 40 -2.46 -2.23 -6.30
C SER A 40 -1.58 -2.72 -5.16
N TYR A 41 -1.15 -3.98 -5.21
CA TYR A 41 -0.12 -4.45 -4.30
C TYR A 41 0.85 -5.37 -5.00
N ARG A 42 2.10 -5.38 -4.53
CA ARG A 42 3.17 -6.24 -5.06
C ARG A 42 4.00 -6.84 -3.95
N TYR A 43 4.46 -8.07 -4.17
CA TYR A 43 5.44 -8.70 -3.30
C TYR A 43 6.80 -8.03 -3.47
N ILE A 44 7.41 -7.63 -2.35
CA ILE A 44 8.78 -7.14 -2.28
C ILE A 44 9.61 -8.26 -1.65
N PRO A 45 10.47 -8.94 -2.43
CA PRO A 45 11.39 -9.93 -1.89
C PRO A 45 12.32 -9.24 -0.89
N ASP A 46 12.51 -9.88 0.27
CA ASP A 46 13.24 -9.34 1.41
C ASP A 46 14.72 -9.18 1.06
N GLY A 47 15.09 -8.01 0.54
CA GLY A 47 16.46 -7.70 0.10
C GLY A 47 17.04 -6.42 0.69
N ARG A 48 16.22 -5.55 1.30
CA ARG A 48 16.69 -4.37 2.05
C ARG A 48 15.65 -4.03 3.11
N ARG A 49 16.04 -4.10 4.39
CA ARG A 49 15.46 -3.27 5.46
C ARG A 49 15.57 -1.82 4.99
N ARG A 50 14.56 -1.31 4.30
CA ARG A 50 14.50 0.09 3.88
C ARG A 50 13.48 0.73 4.79
N ASP A 51 14.00 1.57 5.69
CA ASP A 51 13.29 2.53 6.53
C ASP A 51 11.77 2.57 6.33
N THR A 52 11.04 2.07 7.33
CA THR A 52 9.60 2.27 7.51
C THR A 52 9.27 3.72 7.87
N THR A 53 9.94 4.70 7.27
CA THR A 53 9.54 6.11 7.36
C THR A 53 8.53 6.38 6.24
N PRO A 54 7.28 6.73 6.54
CA PRO A 54 6.35 7.18 5.52
C PRO A 54 6.91 8.44 4.86
N ARG A 55 7.31 8.34 3.58
CA ARG A 55 7.70 9.50 2.77
C ARG A 55 6.46 9.99 2.02
N TRP A 56 5.98 11.16 2.41
CA TRP A 56 5.03 11.92 1.62
C TRP A 56 5.73 12.43 0.37
N VAL A 57 5.28 11.99 -0.81
CA VAL A 57 5.74 12.53 -2.09
C VAL A 57 4.85 13.72 -2.41
N ARG A 58 5.48 14.89 -2.62
CA ARG A 58 4.83 16.17 -2.96
C ARG A 58 4.68 16.31 -4.47
#